data_AF-A0A0W1L6D6-F1
#
_entry.id   AF-A0A0W1L6D6-F1
#
_cell.length_a   1.000
_cell.length_b   1.000
_cell.length_c   1.000
_cell.angle_alpha   90.00
_cell.angle_beta   90.00
_cell.angle_gamma   90.00
#
_symmetry.space_group_name_H-M   'P 1'
#
loop_
_entity.id
_entity.type
_entity.pdbx_description
1 polymer ?
#
loop_
_entity_poly.entity_id
_entity_poly.type
_entity_poly.pdbx_seq_one_letter_code
_entity_poly.pdbx_strand_id
1 'polypeptide(L)'
;MLKLKKTLTPEQQHVSDIFKRLCMAYGVNKNAGLERHLSLSNSFCTNTINRGSIPFQLIHQTSLAKNLSFDYLLNGTLHEGTRDFDVIKDGLLKGLSVLAMNGFIKGDTHNSDVLRKLADIQLEYINKEIELKKTTTD
;
A
#
# COMPACT_ATOMS: atom_id res chain seq x y z
N MET A 1 4.87 -2.78 -42.28
CA MET A 1 5.35 -3.73 -41.26
C MET A 1 4.45 -3.63 -40.03
N LEU A 2 3.52 -4.58 -39.86
CA LEU A 2 2.74 -4.71 -38.63
C LEU A 2 3.67 -5.27 -37.54
N LYS A 3 4.07 -4.45 -36.56
CA LYS A 3 4.75 -4.94 -35.36
C LYS A 3 3.76 -5.79 -34.58
N LEU A 4 3.83 -7.11 -34.73
CA LEU A 4 3.15 -8.05 -33.84
C LEU A 4 3.57 -7.70 -32.41
N LYS A 5 2.63 -7.17 -31.61
CA LYS A 5 2.87 -7.00 -30.17
C LYS A 5 3.09 -8.41 -29.63
N LYS A 6 4.31 -8.69 -29.18
CA LYS A 6 4.65 -9.95 -28.53
C LYS A 6 3.68 -10.16 -27.37
N THR A 7 2.85 -11.19 -27.45
CA THR A 7 1.97 -11.59 -26.35
C THR A 7 2.85 -12.10 -25.22
N LEU A 8 2.70 -11.51 -24.02
CA LEU A 8 3.42 -11.95 -22.83
C LEU A 8 2.79 -13.24 -22.31
N THR A 9 3.61 -14.15 -21.77
CA THR A 9 3.09 -15.28 -20.98
C THR A 9 2.45 -14.78 -19.68
N PRO A 10 1.63 -15.57 -18.98
CA PRO A 10 1.06 -15.18 -17.69
C PRO A 10 2.12 -14.72 -16.68
N GLU A 11 3.26 -15.40 -16.62
CA GLU A 11 4.37 -15.06 -15.73
C GLU A 11 5.03 -13.74 -16.13
N GLN A 12 5.26 -13.52 -17.42
CA GLN A 12 5.81 -12.27 -17.93
C GLN A 12 4.82 -11.11 -17.72
N GLN A 13 3.52 -11.37 -17.85
CA GLN A 13 2.46 -10.39 -17.61
C GLN A 13 2.42 -10.01 -16.13
N HIS A 14 2.49 -10.98 -15.22
CA HIS A 14 2.58 -10.73 -13.79
C HIS A 14 3.78 -9.84 -13.43
N VAL A 15 4.97 -10.14 -13.96
CA VAL A 15 6.17 -9.30 -13.73
C VAL A 15 6.02 -7.91 -14.37
N SER A 16 5.37 -7.81 -15.53
CA SER A 16 5.04 -6.52 -16.14
C SER A 16 4.13 -5.68 -15.23
N ASP A 17 3.15 -6.29 -14.58
CA ASP A 17 2.25 -5.61 -13.66
C ASP A 17 2.93 -5.20 -12.35
N ILE A 18 3.90 -5.97 -11.86
CA ILE A 18 4.80 -5.53 -10.77
C ILE A 18 5.50 -4.22 -11.17
N PHE A 19 6.11 -4.16 -12.36
CA PHE A 19 6.81 -2.95 -12.79
C PHE A 19 5.87 -1.76 -13.01
N LYS A 20 4.61 -1.97 -13.42
CA LYS A 20 3.61 -0.89 -13.45
C LYS A 20 3.35 -0.34 -12.05
N ARG A 21 3.20 -1.20 -11.04
CA ARG A 21 3.04 -0.77 -9.64
C ARG A 21 4.25 -0.03 -9.11
N LEU A 22 5.45 -0.51 -9.40
CA LEU A 22 6.68 0.20 -9.06
C LEU A 22 6.74 1.57 -9.75
N CYS A 23 6.37 1.66 -11.03
CA CYS A 23 6.29 2.94 -11.74
C CYS A 23 5.33 3.92 -11.05
N MET A 24 4.14 3.46 -10.66
CA MET A 24 3.17 4.28 -9.91
C MET A 24 3.73 4.75 -8.55
N ALA A 25 4.43 3.88 -7.81
CA ALA A 25 5.02 4.21 -6.51
C ALA A 25 6.08 5.34 -6.60
N TYR A 26 6.74 5.49 -7.74
CA TYR A 26 7.73 6.56 -7.99
C TYR A 26 7.19 7.69 -8.88
N GLY A 27 5.91 7.69 -9.23
CA GLY A 27 5.30 8.74 -10.07
C GLY A 27 5.87 8.81 -11.48
N VAL A 28 6.35 7.69 -12.03
CA VAL A 28 6.91 7.60 -13.40
C VAL A 28 5.97 6.82 -14.31
N ASN A 29 5.92 7.19 -15.58
CA ASN A 29 4.91 6.64 -16.50
C ASN A 29 5.36 5.40 -17.28
N LYS A 30 6.66 5.07 -17.27
CA LYS A 30 7.26 4.00 -18.10
C LYS A 30 8.47 3.39 -17.41
N ASN A 31 8.77 2.13 -17.73
CA ASN A 31 9.93 1.38 -17.23
C ASN A 31 11.26 2.16 -17.38
N ALA A 32 11.49 2.80 -18.53
CA ALA A 32 12.70 3.60 -18.73
C ALA A 32 12.79 4.83 -17.80
N GLY A 33 11.65 5.34 -17.32
CA GLY A 33 11.60 6.36 -16.28
C GLY A 33 12.00 5.80 -14.93
N LEU A 34 11.49 4.62 -14.58
CA LEU A 34 11.83 3.89 -13.35
C LEU A 34 13.33 3.54 -13.32
N GLU A 35 13.88 3.03 -14.42
CA GLU A 35 15.29 2.70 -14.55
C GLU A 35 16.18 3.92 -14.28
N ARG A 36 15.83 5.09 -14.83
CA ARG A 36 16.56 6.33 -14.57
C ARG A 36 16.38 6.81 -13.13
N HIS A 37 15.14 6.76 -12.61
CA HIS A 37 14.83 7.24 -11.26
C HIS A 37 15.59 6.46 -10.19
N LEU A 38 15.75 5.15 -10.39
CA LEU A 38 16.40 4.24 -9.44
C LEU A 38 17.84 3.89 -9.83
N SER A 39 18.40 4.54 -10.85
CA SER A 39 19.74 4.26 -11.37
C SER A 39 19.98 2.77 -11.71
N LEU A 40 18.95 2.10 -12.24
CA LEU A 40 19.04 0.72 -12.73
C LEU A 40 19.71 0.68 -14.11
N SER A 41 20.21 -0.49 -14.49
CA SER A 41 20.78 -0.68 -15.83
C SER A 41 19.71 -0.48 -16.92
N ASN A 42 20.13 0.06 -18.06
CA ASN A 42 19.25 0.20 -19.22
C ASN A 42 18.64 -1.15 -19.61
N SER A 43 17.34 -1.18 -19.85
CA SER A 43 16.57 -2.39 -20.17
C SER A 43 16.49 -3.43 -19.05
N PHE A 44 16.88 -3.10 -17.81
CA PHE A 44 16.70 -3.97 -16.65
C PHE A 44 15.25 -4.47 -16.53
N CYS A 45 14.27 -3.56 -16.60
CA CYS A 45 12.86 -3.89 -16.47
C CYS A 45 12.42 -4.81 -17.62
N THR A 46 12.77 -4.45 -18.86
CA THR A 46 12.41 -5.23 -20.06
C THR A 46 13.00 -6.64 -20.01
N ASN A 47 14.26 -6.77 -19.58
CA ASN A 47 14.93 -8.06 -19.46
C ASN A 47 14.32 -8.92 -18.35
N THR A 48 14.02 -8.30 -17.21
CA THR A 48 13.37 -8.98 -16.08
C THR A 48 11.98 -9.49 -16.47
N ILE A 49 11.18 -8.66 -17.18
CA ILE A 49 9.87 -9.06 -17.73
C ILE A 49 10.02 -10.21 -18.71
N ASN A 50 10.94 -10.12 -19.68
CA ASN A 50 11.13 -11.18 -20.68
C ASN A 50 11.54 -12.51 -20.05
N ARG A 51 12.27 -12.49 -18.93
CA ARG A 51 12.66 -13.70 -18.18
C ARG A 51 11.56 -14.21 -17.25
N GLY A 52 10.48 -13.45 -17.01
CA GLY A 52 9.47 -13.79 -16.02
C GLY A 52 10.02 -13.87 -14.59
N SER A 53 11.13 -13.19 -14.29
CA SER A 53 11.79 -13.25 -12.99
C SER A 53 11.26 -12.15 -12.07
N ILE A 54 10.87 -12.50 -10.85
CA ILE A 54 10.33 -11.52 -9.88
C ILE A 54 11.48 -10.72 -9.24
N PRO A 55 11.46 -9.37 -9.30
CA PRO A 55 12.52 -8.54 -8.74
C PRO A 55 12.33 -8.30 -7.23
N PHE A 56 12.36 -9.36 -6.41
CA PHE A 56 12.03 -9.31 -4.97
C PHE A 56 12.81 -8.24 -4.19
N GLN A 57 14.11 -8.07 -4.48
CA GLN A 57 14.92 -7.04 -3.82
C GLN A 57 14.42 -5.62 -4.12
N LEU A 58 14.04 -5.34 -5.37
CA LEU A 58 13.52 -4.03 -5.77
C LEU A 58 12.14 -3.77 -5.15
N ILE A 59 11.31 -4.81 -5.04
CA ILE A 59 10.01 -4.74 -4.36
C ILE A 59 10.21 -4.40 -2.88
N HIS A 60 11.11 -5.11 -2.20
CA HIS A 60 11.43 -4.88 -0.79
C HIS A 60 11.94 -3.45 -0.54
N GLN A 61 12.91 -3.00 -1.34
CA GLN A 61 13.45 -1.64 -1.23
C GLN A 61 12.37 -0.57 -1.46
N THR A 62 11.48 -0.79 -2.43
CA THR A 62 10.38 0.14 -2.71
C THR A 62 9.34 0.14 -1.60
N SER A 63 9.03 -1.02 -1.03
CA SER A 63 8.14 -1.15 0.12
C SER A 63 8.62 -0.29 1.30
N LEU A 64 9.91 -0.39 1.65
CA LEU A 64 10.52 0.41 2.69
C LEU A 64 10.56 1.91 2.34
N ALA A 65 11.01 2.25 1.13
CA ALA A 65 11.24 3.65 0.74
C ALA A 65 9.93 4.45 0.56
N LYS A 66 8.84 3.80 0.19
CA LYS A 66 7.54 4.43 -0.08
C LYS A 66 6.49 4.13 0.97
N ASN A 67 6.84 3.37 2.01
CA ASN A 67 5.92 2.88 3.02
C ASN A 67 4.69 2.20 2.40
N LEU A 68 4.94 1.28 1.45
CA LEU A 68 3.91 0.51 0.73
C LEU A 68 3.99 -0.97 1.14
N SER A 69 2.85 -1.66 1.12
CA SER A 69 2.83 -3.11 1.37
C SER A 69 3.64 -3.86 0.32
N PHE A 70 4.52 -4.76 0.78
CA PHE A 70 5.26 -5.67 -0.08
C PHE A 70 4.32 -6.55 -0.91
N ASP A 71 3.27 -7.09 -0.27
CA ASP A 71 2.29 -7.96 -0.94
C ASP A 71 1.52 -7.19 -2.02
N TYR A 72 1.16 -5.92 -1.75
CA TYR A 72 0.56 -5.06 -2.77
C TYR A 72 1.46 -4.89 -3.99
N LEU A 73 2.74 -4.60 -3.79
CA LEU A 73 3.67 -4.42 -4.88
C LEU A 73 3.88 -5.72 -5.68
N LEU A 74 3.89 -6.87 -5.00
CA LEU A 74 4.05 -8.19 -5.61
C LEU A 74 2.80 -8.63 -6.37
N ASN A 75 1.64 -8.63 -5.73
CA ASN A 75 0.43 -9.29 -6.22
C ASN A 75 -0.60 -8.32 -6.81
N GLY A 76 -0.49 -7.02 -6.53
CA GLY A 76 -1.45 -6.01 -6.99
C GLY A 76 -2.80 -6.07 -6.29
N THR A 77 -3.04 -7.12 -5.52
CA THR A 77 -3.97 -7.08 -4.41
C THR A 77 -3.38 -6.12 -3.39
N LEU A 78 -4.00 -4.94 -3.25
CA LEU A 78 -4.25 -4.52 -1.88
C LEU A 78 -4.94 -5.76 -1.32
N HIS A 79 -4.34 -6.44 -0.35
CA HIS A 79 -5.23 -6.96 0.65
C HIS A 79 -6.12 -5.73 0.95
N GLU A 80 -7.38 -5.75 0.50
CA GLU A 80 -8.42 -5.48 1.47
C GLU A 80 -7.92 -6.32 2.62
N GLY A 81 -7.20 -5.70 3.56
CA GLY A 81 -6.81 -6.44 4.72
C GLY A 81 -8.09 -7.18 5.09
N THR A 82 -7.96 -8.36 5.66
CA THR A 82 -8.51 -8.38 6.99
C THR A 82 -8.08 -7.07 7.64
N ARG A 83 -8.95 -6.05 7.52
CA ARG A 83 -8.75 -4.73 8.09
C ARG A 83 -8.77 -5.12 9.51
N ASP A 84 -7.57 -5.25 10.05
CA ASP A 84 -7.43 -5.72 11.38
C ASP A 84 -7.88 -4.54 12.21
N PHE A 85 -9.18 -4.52 12.45
CA PHE A 85 -9.85 -3.48 13.16
C PHE A 85 -9.29 -3.42 14.58
N ASP A 86 -8.68 -4.49 15.07
CA ASP A 86 -7.91 -4.51 16.29
C ASP A 86 -6.60 -3.71 16.13
N VAL A 87 -5.88 -3.84 15.01
CA VAL A 87 -4.69 -2.98 14.72
C VAL A 87 -5.07 -1.50 14.59
N ILE A 88 -6.18 -1.18 13.91
CA ILE A 88 -6.66 0.20 13.78
C ILE A 88 -7.08 0.73 15.16
N LYS A 89 -7.81 -0.07 15.94
CA LYS A 89 -8.22 0.24 17.31
C LYS A 89 -7.02 0.47 18.23
N ASP A 90 -5.99 -0.35 18.14
CA ASP A 90 -4.76 -0.20 18.91
C ASP A 90 -4.00 1.08 18.53
N GLY A 91 -3.98 1.43 17.24
CA GLY A 91 -3.44 2.70 16.76
C GLY A 91 -4.20 3.91 17.32
N LEU A 92 -5.54 3.86 17.27
CA LEU A 92 -6.42 4.87 17.85
C LEU A 92 -6.22 5.01 19.36
N LEU A 93 -6.14 3.89 20.08
CA LEU A 93 -5.91 3.87 21.52
C LEU A 93 -4.60 4.54 21.90
N LYS A 94 -3.51 4.25 21.17
CA LYS A 94 -2.19 4.88 21.38
C LYS A 94 -2.24 6.38 21.12
N GLY A 95 -2.86 6.81 20.01
CA GLY A 95 -3.03 8.22 19.69
C GLY A 95 -3.85 8.97 20.76
N LEU A 96 -4.99 8.41 21.15
CA LEU A 96 -5.85 8.98 22.20
C LEU A 96 -5.13 9.05 23.56
N SER A 97 -4.32 8.04 23.90
CA SER A 97 -3.50 8.05 25.11
C SER A 97 -2.47 9.18 25.09
N VAL A 98 -1.78 9.40 23.96
CA VAL A 98 -0.83 10.51 23.81
C VAL A 98 -1.55 11.86 23.94
N LEU A 99 -2.71 12.02 23.29
CA LEU A 99 -3.50 13.26 23.37
C LEU A 99 -4.01 13.53 24.79
N ALA A 100 -4.46 12.49 25.49
CA ALA A 100 -4.86 12.54 26.89
C ALA A 100 -3.70 12.96 27.80
N MET A 101 -2.53 12.33 27.66
CA MET A 101 -1.33 12.65 28.46
C MET A 101 -0.87 14.09 28.28
N ASN A 102 -1.08 14.67 27.10
CA ASN A 102 -0.73 16.06 26.80
C ASN A 102 -1.88 17.05 27.12
N GLY A 103 -2.98 16.59 27.74
CA GLY A 103 -4.08 17.45 28.17
C GLY A 103 -4.98 17.95 27.04
N PHE A 104 -4.87 17.40 25.83
CA PHE A 104 -5.73 17.77 24.70
C PHE A 104 -7.14 17.19 24.81
N ILE A 105 -7.31 16.13 25.60
CA ILE A 105 -8.60 15.50 25.89
C ILE A 105 -8.94 15.77 27.35
N LYS A 106 -10.11 16.36 27.59
CA LYS A 106 -10.64 16.64 28.94
C LYS A 106 -11.48 15.46 29.43
N GLY A 107 -11.37 15.10 30.71
CA GLY A 107 -12.16 14.04 31.35
C GLY A 107 -11.30 13.06 32.15
N ASP A 108 -11.87 11.91 32.52
CA ASP A 108 -11.16 10.81 33.20
C ASP A 108 -10.28 10.03 32.21
N THR A 109 -9.30 10.71 31.62
CA THR A 109 -8.47 10.17 30.53
C THR A 109 -7.29 9.34 31.04
N HIS A 110 -7.12 9.23 32.36
CA HIS A 110 -6.23 8.25 32.99
C HIS A 110 -6.88 6.87 33.09
N ASN A 111 -8.19 6.79 32.87
CA ASN A 111 -8.93 5.55 32.81
C ASN A 111 -8.83 4.95 31.41
N SER A 112 -8.11 3.84 31.30
CA SER A 112 -7.89 3.13 30.04
C SER A 112 -9.20 2.65 29.40
N ASP A 113 -10.25 2.41 30.18
CA ASP A 113 -11.56 2.00 29.67
C ASP A 113 -12.29 3.14 28.96
N VAL A 114 -12.08 4.40 29.38
CA VAL A 114 -12.64 5.59 28.71
C VAL A 114 -11.98 5.76 27.35
N LEU A 115 -10.65 5.63 27.27
CA LEU A 115 -9.91 5.71 26.00
C LEU A 115 -10.25 4.57 25.05
N ARG A 116 -10.50 3.35 25.57
CA ARG A 116 -10.99 2.22 24.79
C ARG A 116 -12.35 2.49 24.17
N LYS A 117 -13.32 2.97 24.96
CA LYS A 117 -14.65 3.35 24.46
C LYS A 117 -14.56 4.44 23.38
N LEU A 118 -13.68 5.43 23.55
CA LEU A 118 -13.44 6.44 22.53
C LEU A 118 -12.86 5.83 21.25
N ALA A 119 -11.88 4.93 21.36
CA ALA A 119 -11.33 4.24 20.20
C ALA A 119 -12.40 3.42 19.46
N ASP A 120 -13.30 2.74 20.18
CA ASP A 120 -14.42 1.98 19.61
C ASP A 120 -15.39 2.87 18.82
N ILE A 121 -15.74 4.03 19.37
CA ILE A 121 -16.61 5.01 18.70
C ILE A 121 -15.94 5.53 17.41
N GLN A 122 -14.64 5.88 17.48
CA GLN A 122 -13.92 6.37 16.29
C GLN A 122 -13.79 5.29 15.21
N LEU A 123 -13.59 4.04 15.61
CA LEU A 123 -13.55 2.90 14.70
C LEU A 123 -14.88 2.70 13.97
N GLU A 124 -16.01 2.88 14.67
CA GLU A 124 -17.35 2.82 14.07
C GLU A 124 -17.54 3.91 12.99
N TYR A 125 -17.09 5.15 13.26
CA TYR A 125 -17.15 6.23 12.27
C TYR A 125 -16.29 5.94 11.04
N ILE A 126 -15.07 5.43 11.26
CA ILE A 126 -14.18 5.02 10.16
C ILE A 126 -14.86 3.93 9.31
N ASN A 127 -15.54 2.97 9.93
CA ASN A 127 -16.26 1.92 9.22
C ASN A 127 -17.36 2.49 8.32
N LYS A 128 -18.22 3.35 8.86
CA LYS A 128 -19.31 3.99 8.11
C LYS A 128 -18.79 4.80 6.91
N GLU A 129 -17.75 5.60 7.11
CA GLU A 129 -17.13 6.39 6.03
C GLU A 129 -16.56 5.52 4.90
N ILE A 130 -15.97 4.38 5.26
CA ILE A 130 -15.46 3.46 4.24
C ILE A 130 -16.60 2.78 3.47
N GLU A 131 -17.68 2.39 4.15
CA GLU A 131 -18.86 1.80 3.52
C GLU A 131 -19.52 2.79 2.54
N LEU A 132 -19.69 4.05 2.94
CA LEU A 132 -20.24 5.11 2.08
C LEU A 132 -19.42 5.33 0.79
N LYS A 133 -18.08 5.24 0.90
CA LYS A 133 -17.20 5.35 -0.28
C LYS A 133 -17.33 4.16 -1.24
N LYS A 134 -17.66 2.97 -0.74
CA LYS A 134 -17.93 1.80 -1.60
C LYS A 134 -19.20 2.01 -2.43
N THR A 135 -20.27 2.57 -1.85
CA THR A 135 -21.55 2.80 -2.54
C THR A 135 -21.57 3.97 -3.53
N THR A 136 -20.57 4.86 -3.49
CA THR A 136 -20.52 6.05 -4.37
C THR A 136 -19.69 5.81 -5.65
N THR A 137 -19.17 4.59 -5.84
CA THR A 137 -18.29 4.24 -6.97
C THR A 137 -18.95 3.28 -7.97
N ASP A 138 -20.27 3.09 -7.87
CA ASP A 138 -21.11 2.34 -8.84
C ASP A 138 -21.86 3.30 -9.79
#